data_AF-A0A955D1Y7-F1
#
_entry.id   AF-A0A955D1Y7-F1
#
_cell.length_a   1.000
_cell.length_b   1.000
_cell.length_c   1.000
_cell.angle_alpha   90.00
_cell.angle_beta   90.00
_cell.angle_gamma   90.00
#
_symmetry.space_group_name_H-M   'P 1'
#
loop_
_entity.id
_entity.type
_entity.pdbx_description
1 polymer ?
#
loop_
_entity_poly.entity_id
_entity_poly.type
_entity_poly.pdbx_seq_one_letter_code
_entity_poly.pdbx_strand_id
1 'polypeptide(L)'
;MRRRYHLHLAGVLYIALAVLVGIAAANRPNNLLVWVFGVMLSAVLVSGIVSGVMMLGVRVARLDPRHGRVGEPLVVRYAITNRSWLMPIFNLHVAEQPDPEAGAKHGKGRAARIAPAPEATTDWTDLLDAADAWVMHAGPGETVHGEAVMWPRRRGPVRLDRLRVWSTFPFGLIRK
;
A
#
# COMPACT_ATOMS: atom_id res chain seq x y z
N MET A 1 5.89 -10.37 4.78
CA MET A 1 5.55 -9.00 4.34
C MET A 1 6.84 -8.26 3.99
N ARG A 2 6.99 -7.75 2.77
CA ARG A 2 8.15 -6.95 2.35
C ARG A 2 7.75 -5.48 2.41
N ARG A 3 8.46 -4.67 3.22
CA ARG A 3 8.16 -3.24 3.40
C ARG A 3 8.88 -2.41 2.35
N ARG A 4 8.20 -1.44 1.75
CA ARG A 4 8.78 -0.49 0.79
C ARG A 4 8.30 0.91 1.15
N TYR A 5 9.22 1.86 1.15
CA TYR A 5 8.91 3.26 1.42
C TYR A 5 8.87 4.01 0.10
N HIS A 6 7.78 4.74 -0.16
CA HIS A 6 7.66 5.61 -1.32
C HIS A 6 7.40 7.04 -0.85
N LEU A 7 8.22 7.99 -1.31
CA LEU A 7 8.03 9.41 -1.05
C LEU A 7 7.03 9.98 -2.06
N HIS A 8 6.00 10.67 -1.57
CA HIS A 8 5.06 11.38 -2.43
C HIS A 8 5.63 12.74 -2.84
N LEU A 9 5.12 13.35 -3.90
CA LEU A 9 5.56 14.69 -4.35
C LEU A 9 5.51 15.71 -3.20
N ALA A 10 4.44 15.69 -2.40
CA ALA A 10 4.29 16.54 -1.22
C ALA A 10 5.43 16.32 -0.19
N GLY A 11 5.82 15.07 0.06
CA GLY A 11 6.95 14.75 0.93
C GLY A 11 8.28 15.25 0.39
N VAL A 12 8.51 15.12 -0.92
CA VAL A 12 9.70 15.66 -1.59
C VAL A 12 9.75 17.18 -1.48
N LEU A 13 8.65 17.87 -1.78
CA LEU A 13 8.55 19.33 -1.67
C LEU A 13 8.77 19.80 -0.23
N TYR A 14 8.21 19.10 0.75
CA TYR A 14 8.40 19.41 2.16
C TYR A 14 9.86 19.27 2.60
N ILE A 15 10.53 18.19 2.19
CA ILE A 15 11.94 17.96 2.48
C ILE A 15 12.80 19.03 1.80
N ALA A 16 12.52 19.36 0.53
CA ALA A 16 13.23 20.42 -0.19
C ALA A 16 13.09 21.77 0.52
N LEU A 17 11.88 22.11 0.98
CA LEU A 17 11.63 23.32 1.77
C LEU A 17 12.39 23.28 3.10
N ALA A 18 12.38 22.15 3.82
CA ALA A 18 13.10 21.99 5.09
C ALA A 18 14.60 22.21 4.89
N VAL A 19 15.19 21.68 3.82
CA VAL A 19 16.60 21.90 3.46
C VAL A 19 16.87 23.37 3.17
N LEU A 20 16.01 24.03 2.37
CA LEU A 20 16.17 25.46 2.06
C LEU A 20 16.11 26.33 3.33
N VAL A 21 15.15 26.04 4.22
CA VAL A 21 15.01 26.73 5.51
C VAL A 21 16.22 26.45 6.41
N GLY A 22 16.74 25.21 6.41
CA GLY A 22 17.95 24.85 7.16
C GLY A 22 19.19 25.63 6.69
N ILE A 23 19.37 25.78 5.38
CA ILE A 23 20.44 26.62 4.80
C ILE A 23 20.25 28.08 5.21
N ALA A 24 19.03 28.60 5.16
CA ALA A 24 18.73 29.97 5.59
C ALA A 24 18.99 30.19 7.09
N ALA A 25 18.65 29.21 7.93
CA ALA A 25 18.87 29.22 9.38
C ALA A 25 20.36 29.19 9.74
N ALA A 26 21.18 28.45 8.98
CA ALA A 26 22.63 28.37 9.22
C ALA A 26 23.36 29.69 8.89
N ASN A 27 22.86 30.43 7.90
CA ASN A 27 23.52 31.64 7.40
C ASN A 27 23.09 32.94 8.10
N ARG A 28 21.98 32.94 8.87
CA ARG A 28 21.51 34.12 9.59
C ARG A 28 21.45 33.84 11.10
N PRO A 29 21.90 34.76 11.97
CA PRO A 29 21.70 34.65 13.42
C PRO A 29 20.24 34.97 13.79
N ASN A 30 19.29 34.23 13.23
CA ASN A 30 17.86 34.34 13.52
C ASN A 30 17.36 33.06 14.17
N ASN A 31 17.06 33.15 15.47
CA ASN A 31 16.55 32.04 16.27
C ASN A 31 15.24 31.47 15.70
N LEU A 32 14.38 32.29 15.06
CA LEU A 32 13.11 31.81 14.52
C LEU A 32 13.30 30.77 13.41
N LEU A 33 14.27 30.96 12.51
CA LEU A 33 14.52 30.01 11.41
C LEU A 33 15.01 28.67 11.95
N VAL A 34 15.79 28.68 13.04
CA VAL A 34 16.22 27.46 13.73
C VAL A 34 15.03 26.74 14.34
N TRP A 35 14.11 27.45 15.00
CA TRP A 35 12.88 26.85 15.55
C TRP A 35 11.99 26.26 14.45
N VAL A 36 11.76 27.00 13.36
CA VAL A 36 10.96 26.53 12.22
C VAL A 36 11.61 25.28 11.61
N PHE A 37 12.91 25.31 11.35
CA PHE A 37 13.65 24.15 10.85
C PHE A 37 13.50 22.93 11.78
N GLY A 38 13.63 23.13 13.10
CA GLY A 38 13.46 22.08 14.10
C GLY A 38 12.07 21.45 14.09
N VAL A 39 11.02 22.27 13.99
CA VAL A 39 9.63 21.79 13.85
C VAL A 39 9.46 21.02 12.54
N MET A 40 10.03 21.51 11.44
CA MET A 40 9.94 20.83 10.15
C MET A 40 10.60 19.45 10.17
N LEU A 41 11.81 19.37 10.71
CA LEU A 41 12.52 18.11 10.88
C LEU A 41 11.75 17.14 11.78
N SER A 42 11.19 17.65 12.88
CA SER A 42 10.37 16.86 13.80
C SER A 42 9.14 16.29 13.11
N ALA A 43 8.44 17.05 12.27
CA ALA A 43 7.29 16.55 11.53
C ALA A 43 7.64 15.38 10.62
N VAL A 44 8.79 15.42 9.92
CA VAL A 44 9.26 14.30 9.09
C VAL A 44 9.57 13.07 9.95
N LEU A 45 10.32 13.25 11.05
CA LEU A 45 10.70 12.17 11.95
C LEU A 45 9.48 11.52 12.60
N VAL A 46 8.56 12.33 13.15
CA VAL A 46 7.30 11.85 13.74
C VAL A 46 6.48 11.13 12.68
N SER A 47 6.37 11.65 11.46
CA SER A 47 5.66 10.96 10.38
C SER A 47 6.23 9.57 10.09
N GLY A 48 7.55 9.45 10.01
CA GLY A 48 8.22 8.19 9.71
C GLY A 48 8.11 7.17 10.86
N ILE A 49 8.30 7.64 12.09
CA ILE A 49 8.23 6.80 13.30
C ILE A 49 6.79 6.32 13.51
N VAL A 50 5.81 7.22 13.54
CA VAL A 50 4.39 6.88 13.78
C VAL A 50 3.89 5.90 12.74
N SER A 51 4.05 6.21 11.44
CA SER A 51 3.71 5.30 10.34
C SER A 51 4.39 3.93 10.51
N GLY A 52 5.65 3.94 10.94
CA GLY A 52 6.41 2.72 11.13
C GLY A 52 5.93 1.83 12.25
N VAL A 53 5.60 2.41 13.40
CA VAL A 53 5.10 1.66 14.54
C VAL A 53 3.70 1.11 14.25
N MET A 54 2.84 1.91 13.60
CA MET A 54 1.49 1.47 13.22
C MET A 54 1.51 0.26 12.28
N MET A 55 2.46 0.21 11.34
CA MET A 55 2.61 -0.89 10.37
C MET A 55 3.25 -2.16 10.96
N LEU A 56 3.75 -2.15 12.19
CA LEU A 56 4.41 -3.31 12.81
C LEU A 56 3.43 -4.44 13.15
N GLY A 57 2.25 -4.10 13.65
CA GLY A 57 1.26 -5.06 14.13
C GLY A 57 0.15 -5.40 13.13
N VAL A 58 0.20 -4.88 11.91
CA VAL A 58 -0.88 -5.08 10.93
C VAL A 58 -0.86 -6.51 10.39
N ARG A 59 -1.96 -7.23 10.56
CA ARG A 59 -2.21 -8.51 9.89
C ARG A 59 -3.44 -8.37 9.02
N VAL A 60 -3.31 -8.78 7.75
CA VAL A 60 -4.43 -8.78 6.81
C VAL A 60 -4.67 -10.20 6.35
N ALA A 61 -5.93 -10.63 6.40
CA ALA A 61 -6.39 -11.90 5.88
C ALA A 61 -7.54 -11.65 4.90
N ARG A 62 -7.52 -12.33 3.75
CA ARG A 62 -8.61 -12.28 2.78
C ARG A 62 -9.73 -13.21 3.25
N LEU A 63 -10.96 -12.71 3.23
CA LEU A 63 -12.19 -13.47 3.41
C LEU A 63 -12.77 -13.69 2.01
N ASP A 64 -12.49 -14.86 1.45
CA ASP A 64 -12.59 -15.12 0.01
C ASP A 64 -14.06 -15.35 -0.43
N PRO A 65 -14.60 -14.57 -1.38
CA PRO A 65 -15.82 -14.95 -2.08
C PRO A 65 -15.50 -16.12 -3.02
N ARG A 66 -16.07 -17.31 -2.76
CA ARG A 66 -15.74 -18.53 -3.50
C ARG A 66 -15.99 -18.46 -5.02
N HIS A 67 -16.90 -17.59 -5.47
CA HIS A 67 -17.27 -17.47 -6.87
C HIS A 67 -17.63 -16.03 -7.24
N GLY A 68 -17.20 -15.58 -8.42
CA GLY A 68 -17.61 -14.32 -9.04
C GLY A 68 -18.21 -14.55 -10.41
N ARG A 69 -19.01 -13.58 -10.89
CA ARG A 69 -19.67 -13.63 -12.20
C ARG A 69 -19.25 -12.42 -13.04
N VAL A 70 -19.01 -12.67 -14.33
CA VAL A 70 -18.61 -11.62 -15.28
C VAL A 70 -19.72 -10.58 -15.41
N GLY A 71 -19.35 -9.31 -15.29
CA GLY A 71 -20.26 -8.17 -15.35
C GLY A 71 -20.95 -7.82 -14.03
N GLU A 72 -20.75 -8.60 -12.97
CA GLU A 72 -21.32 -8.33 -11.63
C GLU A 72 -20.23 -7.90 -10.65
N PRO A 73 -20.53 -6.99 -9.69
CA PRO A 73 -19.57 -6.58 -8.68
C PRO A 73 -19.17 -7.77 -7.79
N LEU A 74 -17.87 -8.05 -7.74
CA LEU A 74 -17.27 -9.04 -6.84
C LEU A 74 -16.70 -8.30 -5.62
N VAL A 75 -17.32 -8.50 -4.45
CA VAL A 75 -16.85 -7.91 -3.20
C VAL A 75 -15.85 -8.83 -2.52
N VAL A 76 -14.59 -8.42 -2.50
CA VAL A 76 -13.53 -9.10 -1.75
C VAL A 76 -13.40 -8.45 -0.39
N ARG A 77 -13.62 -9.24 0.67
CA ARG A 77 -13.54 -8.77 2.06
C ARG A 77 -12.16 -9.06 2.63
N TYR A 78 -11.64 -8.14 3.42
CA TYR A 78 -10.38 -8.29 4.13
C TYR A 78 -10.62 -8.10 5.63
N ALA A 79 -10.17 -9.07 6.43
CA ALA A 79 -10.05 -8.91 7.87
C ALA A 79 -8.69 -8.28 8.17
N ILE A 80 -8.71 -7.08 8.72
CA ILE A 80 -7.53 -6.31 9.12
C ILE A 80 -7.49 -6.32 10.64
N THR A 81 -6.51 -7.04 11.20
CA THR A 81 -6.30 -7.14 12.64
C THR A 81 -5.11 -6.28 13.04
N ASN A 82 -5.33 -5.39 14.02
CA ASN A 82 -4.26 -4.67 14.67
C ASN A 82 -3.73 -5.49 15.85
N ARG A 83 -2.54 -6.08 15.71
CA ARG A 83 -1.87 -6.78 16.81
C ARG A 83 -1.09 -5.84 17.74
N SER A 84 -0.99 -4.56 17.41
CA SER A 84 -0.29 -3.59 18.26
C SER A 84 -1.11 -3.34 19.53
N TRP A 85 -0.44 -3.32 20.68
CA TRP A 85 -1.08 -3.06 21.97
C TRP A 85 -1.21 -1.56 22.29
N LEU A 86 -0.34 -0.73 21.70
CA LEU A 86 -0.25 0.69 22.05
C LEU A 86 -0.74 1.63 20.94
N MET A 87 -0.52 1.26 19.67
CA MET A 87 -0.78 2.16 18.55
C MET A 87 -1.99 1.70 17.73
N PRO A 88 -3.00 2.57 17.53
CA PRO A 88 -4.05 2.33 16.55
C PRO A 88 -3.52 2.45 15.12
N ILE A 89 -4.19 1.82 14.18
CA ILE A 89 -3.94 1.95 12.75
C ILE A 89 -4.88 3.05 12.22
N PHE A 90 -4.37 3.89 11.32
CA PHE A 90 -5.14 4.90 10.62
C PHE A 90 -4.83 4.88 9.13
N ASN A 91 -5.83 5.27 8.35
CA ASN A 91 -5.75 5.46 6.90
C ASN A 91 -5.05 4.29 6.19
N LEU A 92 -5.52 3.07 6.48
CA LEU A 92 -4.94 1.86 5.92
C LEU A 92 -5.60 1.55 4.59
N HIS A 93 -4.79 1.33 3.57
CA HIS A 93 -5.24 0.84 2.29
C HIS A 93 -4.69 -0.55 2.04
N VAL A 94 -5.50 -1.40 1.43
CA VAL A 94 -5.16 -2.76 1.03
C VAL A 94 -5.48 -2.91 -0.45
N ALA A 95 -4.54 -3.41 -1.24
CA ALA A 95 -4.77 -3.72 -2.64
C ALA A 95 -4.10 -5.02 -3.02
N GLU A 96 -4.67 -5.73 -3.98
CA GLU A 96 -4.01 -6.88 -4.59
C GLU A 96 -2.89 -6.40 -5.52
N GLN A 97 -1.81 -7.18 -5.59
CA GLN A 97 -0.71 -6.95 -6.51
C GLN A 97 -0.65 -8.05 -7.56
N PRO A 98 -0.43 -7.70 -8.84
CA PRO A 98 -0.09 -8.67 -9.86
C PRO A 98 1.21 -9.39 -9.52
N ASP A 99 1.31 -10.65 -9.92
CA ASP A 99 2.58 -11.35 -9.80
C ASP A 99 3.50 -10.89 -10.95
N PRO A 100 4.64 -10.23 -10.68
CA PRO A 100 5.58 -9.81 -11.71
C PRO A 100 6.06 -10.94 -12.63
N GLU A 101 6.03 -12.20 -12.17
CA GLU A 101 6.42 -13.35 -12.99
C GLU A 101 5.33 -13.80 -13.98
N ALA A 102 4.05 -13.49 -13.71
CA ALA A 102 2.94 -13.81 -14.61
C ALA A 102 2.95 -12.91 -15.86
N GLY A 103 3.22 -11.61 -15.69
CA GLY A 103 3.33 -10.65 -16.80
C GLY A 103 4.59 -10.81 -17.66
N ALA A 104 5.70 -11.31 -17.08
CA ALA A 104 6.96 -11.51 -17.80
C ALA A 104 6.88 -12.61 -18.89
N LYS A 105 5.95 -13.56 -18.77
CA LYS A 105 5.75 -14.64 -19.74
C LYS A 105 4.97 -14.20 -20.99
N HIS A 106 4.37 -13.00 -20.98
CA HIS A 106 3.59 -12.47 -22.11
C HIS A 106 4.46 -11.80 -23.19
N GLY A 107 5.74 -11.55 -22.92
CA GLY A 107 6.60 -10.75 -23.80
C GLY A 107 7.97 -11.36 -24.03
N LYS A 108 8.05 -12.47 -24.78
CA LYS A 108 9.13 -12.81 -25.75
C LYS A 108 9.07 -14.29 -26.16
N GLY A 109 8.63 -14.54 -27.40
CA GLY A 109 9.31 -15.45 -28.32
C GLY A 109 9.13 -16.98 -28.20
N ARG A 110 8.45 -17.51 -29.21
CA ARG A 110 8.86 -18.65 -30.07
C ARG A 110 8.99 -20.06 -29.46
N ALA A 111 8.03 -20.90 -29.87
CA ALA A 111 8.18 -22.29 -30.34
C ALA A 111 9.07 -23.27 -29.55
N ALA A 112 8.46 -24.06 -28.65
CA ALA A 112 8.81 -25.45 -28.35
C ALA A 112 7.62 -26.09 -27.59
N ARG A 113 6.87 -26.99 -28.21
CA ARG A 113 7.04 -28.45 -28.21
C ARG A 113 6.32 -29.13 -27.02
N ILE A 114 5.17 -29.73 -27.34
CA ILE A 114 4.58 -30.98 -26.81
C ILE A 114 4.82 -31.22 -25.30
N ALA A 115 4.00 -30.56 -24.49
CA ALA A 115 3.54 -30.97 -23.17
C ALA A 115 2.13 -30.38 -23.01
N PRO A 116 1.17 -31.00 -22.29
CA PRO A 116 -0.10 -30.35 -22.01
C PRO A 116 0.22 -29.01 -21.35
N ALA A 117 -0.20 -27.92 -22.00
CA ALA A 117 0.17 -26.57 -21.62
C ALA A 117 -0.12 -26.37 -20.13
N PRO A 118 0.86 -25.98 -19.28
CA PRO A 118 0.51 -25.45 -17.98
C PRO A 118 -0.36 -24.23 -18.28
N GLU A 119 -1.62 -24.26 -17.82
CA GLU A 119 -2.61 -23.18 -18.03
C GLU A 119 -1.87 -21.85 -17.97
N ALA A 120 -1.85 -21.16 -19.12
CA ALA A 120 -1.19 -19.87 -19.26
C ALA A 120 -1.64 -19.03 -18.07
N THR A 121 -0.70 -18.75 -17.16
CA THR A 121 -0.95 -18.07 -15.90
C THR A 121 -1.33 -16.64 -16.24
N THR A 122 -2.59 -16.47 -16.61
CA THR A 122 -3.19 -15.19 -16.97
C THR A 122 -3.17 -14.40 -15.68
N ASP A 123 -2.50 -13.25 -15.70
CA ASP A 123 -2.48 -12.39 -14.53
C ASP A 123 -3.92 -11.94 -14.25
N TRP A 124 -4.29 -11.87 -12.98
CA TRP A 124 -5.66 -11.59 -12.59
C TRP A 124 -6.12 -10.19 -13.06
N THR A 125 -5.17 -9.29 -13.34
CA THR A 125 -5.40 -7.93 -13.83
C THR A 125 -6.02 -7.88 -15.23
N ASP A 126 -5.87 -8.93 -16.04
CA ASP A 126 -6.55 -9.05 -17.34
C ASP A 126 -8.01 -9.49 -17.19
N LEU A 127 -8.34 -10.11 -16.04
CA LEU A 127 -9.62 -10.72 -15.76
C LEU A 127 -10.49 -9.84 -14.84
N LEU A 128 -9.88 -9.06 -13.94
CA LEU A 128 -10.54 -8.24 -12.93
C LEU A 128 -9.90 -6.86 -12.85
N ASP A 129 -10.75 -5.86 -12.63
CA ASP A 129 -10.27 -4.53 -12.29
C ASP A 129 -9.59 -4.50 -10.93
N ALA A 130 -8.47 -3.77 -10.87
CA ALA A 130 -7.80 -3.49 -9.61
C ALA A 130 -8.71 -2.63 -8.73
N ALA A 131 -8.94 -3.09 -7.50
CA ALA A 131 -9.69 -2.37 -6.50
C ALA A 131 -8.93 -2.37 -5.17
N ASP A 132 -9.12 -1.28 -4.44
CA ASP A 132 -8.46 -1.04 -3.17
C ASP A 132 -9.50 -1.04 -2.05
N ALA A 133 -9.25 -1.79 -0.97
CA ALA A 133 -10.00 -1.67 0.27
C ALA A 133 -9.37 -0.58 1.14
N TRP A 134 -10.20 0.16 1.87
CA TRP A 134 -9.75 1.22 2.76
C TRP A 134 -10.39 1.08 4.14
N VAL A 135 -9.60 1.34 5.18
CA VAL A 135 -10.08 1.45 6.55
C VAL A 135 -9.51 2.69 7.21
N MET A 136 -10.41 3.49 7.78
CA MET A 136 -10.06 4.74 8.45
C MET A 136 -9.31 4.52 9.77
N HIS A 137 -9.76 3.57 10.59
CA HIS A 137 -9.27 3.36 11.95
C HIS A 137 -9.37 1.88 12.36
N ALA A 138 -8.36 1.40 13.09
CA ALA A 138 -8.43 0.15 13.87
C ALA A 138 -7.66 0.32 15.18
N GLY A 139 -8.35 0.21 16.31
CA GLY A 139 -7.80 0.32 17.65
C GLY A 139 -6.84 -0.82 18.00
N PRO A 140 -6.13 -0.72 19.14
CA PRO A 140 -5.26 -1.80 19.60
C PRO A 140 -6.03 -3.12 19.83
N GLY A 141 -5.57 -4.22 19.23
CA GLY A 141 -6.25 -5.51 19.31
C GLY A 141 -7.51 -5.65 18.44
N GLU A 142 -7.97 -4.56 17.83
CA GLU A 142 -9.21 -4.55 17.05
C GLU A 142 -9.04 -5.27 15.71
N THR A 143 -10.09 -5.98 15.28
CA THR A 143 -10.22 -6.48 13.91
C THR A 143 -11.34 -5.74 13.21
N VAL A 144 -10.99 -5.10 12.09
CA VAL A 144 -11.89 -4.33 11.25
C VAL A 144 -11.97 -4.97 9.86
N HIS A 145 -13.07 -4.73 9.15
CA HIS A 145 -13.27 -5.27 7.82
C HIS A 145 -13.18 -4.15 6.78
N GLY A 146 -12.33 -4.37 5.77
CA GLY A 146 -12.27 -3.55 4.56
C GLY A 146 -12.84 -4.31 3.38
N GLU A 147 -13.51 -3.63 2.47
CA GLU A 147 -14.07 -4.23 1.26
C GLU A 147 -13.45 -3.60 0.01
N ALA A 148 -13.02 -4.44 -0.94
CA ALA A 148 -12.65 -4.01 -2.28
C ALA A 148 -13.69 -4.54 -3.27
N VAL A 149 -14.25 -3.66 -4.09
CA VAL A 149 -15.22 -4.03 -5.12
C VAL A 149 -14.50 -4.16 -6.45
N MET A 150 -14.31 -5.38 -6.92
CA MET A 150 -13.68 -5.69 -8.19
C MET A 150 -14.74 -6.00 -9.24
N TRP A 151 -14.48 -5.67 -10.50
CA TRP A 151 -15.35 -6.02 -11.62
C TRP A 151 -14.70 -7.08 -12.52
N PRO A 152 -15.22 -8.32 -12.54
CA PRO A 152 -14.73 -9.35 -13.45
C PRO A 152 -15.15 -9.04 -14.89
N ARG A 153 -14.16 -8.90 -15.76
CA ARG A 153 -14.30 -8.60 -17.20
C ARG A 153 -14.32 -9.85 -18.06
N ARG A 154 -13.66 -10.91 -17.62
CA ARG A 154 -13.53 -12.18 -18.37
C ARG A 154 -13.64 -13.38 -17.44
N ARG A 155 -14.04 -14.52 -18.00
CA ARG A 155 -14.10 -15.81 -17.28
C ARG A 155 -12.70 -16.41 -17.20
N GLY A 156 -12.40 -17.06 -16.08
CA GLY A 156 -11.15 -17.80 -15.88
C GLY A 156 -10.85 -18.00 -14.40
N PRO A 157 -9.87 -18.85 -14.07
CA PRO A 157 -9.35 -18.96 -12.72
C PRO A 157 -8.62 -17.67 -12.32
N VAL A 158 -8.90 -17.19 -11.12
CA VAL A 158 -8.28 -15.98 -10.55
C VAL A 158 -7.45 -16.40 -9.35
N ARG A 159 -6.17 -16.03 -9.34
CA ARG A 159 -5.29 -16.23 -8.19
C ARG A 159 -4.77 -14.90 -7.69
N LEU A 160 -5.11 -14.59 -6.45
CA LEU A 160 -4.68 -13.39 -5.76
C LEU A 160 -3.63 -13.78 -4.72
N ASP A 161 -2.35 -13.81 -5.09
CA ASP A 161 -1.29 -14.37 -4.24
C ASP A 161 -0.56 -13.31 -3.40
N ARG A 162 -0.58 -12.04 -3.85
CA ARG A 162 0.17 -10.96 -3.21
C ARG A 162 -0.74 -9.79 -2.89
N LEU A 163 -0.74 -9.39 -1.62
CA LEU A 163 -1.41 -8.17 -1.16
C LEU A 163 -0.37 -7.08 -0.82
N ARG A 164 -0.71 -5.83 -1.14
CA ARG A 164 -0.08 -4.62 -0.63
C ARG A 164 -0.93 -4.07 0.49
N VAL A 165 -0.28 -3.63 1.55
CA VAL A 165 -0.90 -2.75 2.55
C VAL A 165 -0.05 -1.50 2.61
N TRP A 166 -0.68 -0.33 2.66
CA TRP A 166 0.04 0.92 2.88
C TRP A 166 -0.74 1.91 3.73
N SER A 167 -0.01 2.85 4.34
CA SER A 167 -0.59 4.04 4.96
C SER A 167 0.27 5.27 4.67
N THR A 168 -0.38 6.41 4.59
CA THR A 168 0.24 7.75 4.45
C THR A 168 0.07 8.60 5.70
N PHE A 169 -0.54 8.05 6.77
CA PHE A 169 -0.69 8.75 8.05
C PHE A 169 0.66 9.01 8.72
N PRO A 170 0.84 10.12 9.46
CA PRO A 170 -0.12 11.20 9.72
C PRO A 170 -0.16 12.32 8.67
N PHE A 171 0.98 12.67 8.06
CA PHE A 171 1.11 13.92 7.29
C PHE A 171 1.18 13.72 5.78
N GLY A 172 1.06 12.50 5.26
CA GLY A 172 1.14 12.24 3.83
C GLY A 172 2.56 12.34 3.24
N LEU A 173 3.58 12.52 4.08
CA LEU A 173 4.97 12.73 3.63
C LEU A 173 5.62 11.43 3.15
N ILE A 174 5.30 10.31 3.79
CA ILE A 174 5.89 8.99 3.54
C ILE A 174 4.76 7.97 3.37
N ARG A 175 4.78 7.23 2.26
CA ARG A 175 3.94 6.04 2.07
C ARG A 175 4.74 4.83 2.50
N LYS A 176 4.25 4.13 3.51
CA LYS A 176 4.85 2.91 4.05
C LYS A 176 4.00 1.69 3.74
#